data_AF-A0A521MPH3-F1
#
_entry.id   AF-A0A521MPH3-F1
#
_cell.length_a   1.000
_cell.length_b   1.000
_cell.length_c   1.000
_cell.angle_alpha   90.00
_cell.angle_beta   90.00
_cell.angle_gamma   90.00
#
_symmetry.space_group_name_H-M   'P 1'
#
loop_
_entity.id
_entity.type
_entity.pdbx_description
1 polymer ?
#
loop_
_entity_poly.entity_id
_entity_poly.type
_entity_poly.pdbx_seq_one_letter_code
_entity_poly.pdbx_strand_id
1 'polypeptide(L)'
;MHHPRALLLLAAAAVLTLAGCASPAPLSEQDTVALTTLAEVAGPTSNVDADRIESTECWLPSEHPITDPAVDSDTLWRVMCRVHYTDDSGERYQDATCIGDFSADPMIDHCYRYAYYDFAPKFEDFPGVTAP
;
A
#
# COMPACT_ATOMS: atom_id res chain seq x y z
N MET A 1 14.82 -47.99 -42.49
CA MET A 1 16.28 -47.90 -42.32
C MET A 1 16.62 -46.50 -41.83
N HIS A 2 17.39 -46.43 -40.75
CA HIS A 2 18.18 -45.31 -40.22
C HIS A 2 17.49 -44.15 -39.47
N HIS A 3 17.53 -44.27 -38.13
CA HIS A 3 17.78 -43.17 -37.20
C HIS A 3 19.16 -42.53 -37.43
N PRO A 4 19.28 -41.22 -37.14
CA PRO A 4 20.36 -40.71 -36.30
C PRO A 4 19.78 -39.91 -35.11
N ARG A 5 20.05 -40.32 -33.87
CA ARG A 5 21.14 -39.79 -33.03
C ARG A 5 20.93 -38.30 -32.72
N ALA A 6 20.31 -37.91 -31.60
CA ALA A 6 20.94 -37.88 -30.27
C ALA A 6 22.35 -37.28 -30.30
N LEU A 7 22.48 -35.96 -30.08
CA LEU A 7 23.63 -35.29 -29.46
C LEU A 7 23.39 -33.76 -29.43
N LEU A 8 23.86 -33.13 -28.35
CA LEU A 8 23.85 -31.68 -28.03
C LEU A 8 22.69 -31.19 -27.14
N LEU A 9 22.42 -31.92 -26.07
CA LEU A 9 22.17 -31.30 -24.76
C LEU A 9 23.53 -30.90 -24.17
N LEU A 10 23.63 -29.71 -23.55
CA LEU A 10 24.77 -29.12 -22.80
C LEU A 10 25.46 -27.92 -23.49
N ALA A 11 24.90 -26.72 -23.29
CA ALA A 11 25.70 -25.51 -23.07
C ALA A 11 24.84 -24.40 -22.43
N ALA A 12 25.35 -23.84 -21.33
CA ALA A 12 24.96 -22.56 -20.72
C ALA A 12 23.66 -22.49 -19.88
N ALA A 13 23.52 -23.39 -18.91
CA ALA A 13 22.82 -23.09 -17.67
C ALA A 13 23.77 -22.31 -16.73
N ALA A 14 23.83 -20.98 -16.81
CA ALA A 14 24.59 -20.14 -15.88
C ALA A 14 24.24 -18.63 -15.94
N VAL A 15 22.96 -18.25 -15.88
CA VAL A 15 22.55 -16.85 -15.61
C VAL A 15 21.27 -16.84 -14.76
N LEU A 16 21.33 -17.35 -13.53
CA LEU A 16 20.24 -17.22 -12.56
C LEU A 16 20.88 -17.28 -11.17
N THR A 17 21.28 -16.14 -10.60
CA THR A 17 21.55 -15.96 -9.14
C THR A 17 22.07 -14.56 -8.82
N LEU A 18 21.39 -13.50 -9.30
CA LEU A 18 21.54 -12.14 -8.75
C LEU A 18 20.17 -11.48 -8.56
N ALA A 19 19.19 -12.25 -8.06
CA ALA A 19 18.05 -11.64 -7.38
C ALA A 19 18.53 -11.29 -5.96
N GLY A 20 19.27 -10.19 -5.85
CA GLY A 20 19.60 -9.61 -4.55
C GLY A 20 18.30 -9.30 -3.84
N CYS A 21 18.12 -9.88 -2.65
CA CYS A 21 17.12 -9.43 -1.70
C CYS A 21 17.55 -8.02 -1.26
N ALA A 22 17.22 -7.00 -2.04
CA ALA A 22 17.30 -5.64 -1.58
C ALA A 22 16.23 -5.49 -0.50
N SER A 23 16.65 -5.31 0.75
CA SER A 23 15.73 -4.90 1.81
C SER A 23 15.04 -3.60 1.38
N PRO A 24 13.74 -3.43 1.66
CA PRO A 24 13.05 -2.18 1.37
C PRO A 24 13.81 -1.03 2.04
N ALA A 25 13.85 0.12 1.36
CA ALA A 25 14.46 1.31 1.92
C ALA A 25 13.78 1.64 3.27
N PRO A 26 14.54 2.10 4.27
CA PRO A 26 13.92 2.55 5.51
C PRO A 26 12.97 3.70 5.22
N LEU A 27 11.85 3.74 5.94
CA LEU A 27 10.86 4.82 5.82
C LEU A 27 11.48 6.16 6.19
N SER A 28 11.00 7.23 5.56
CA SER A 28 11.30 8.58 6.01
C SER A 28 10.67 8.84 7.38
N GLU A 29 11.19 9.82 8.12
CA GLU A 29 10.59 10.26 9.39
C GLU A 29 9.15 10.75 9.16
N GLN A 30 8.94 11.49 8.06
CA GLN A 30 7.64 12.00 7.66
C GLN A 30 6.62 10.88 7.40
N ASP A 31 7.00 9.85 6.64
CA ASP A 31 6.13 8.69 6.40
C ASP A 31 5.86 7.91 7.68
N THR A 32 6.86 7.78 8.56
CA THR A 32 6.70 7.09 9.85
C THR A 32 5.64 7.78 10.72
N VAL A 33 5.70 9.12 10.81
CA VAL A 33 4.70 9.90 11.56
C VAL A 33 3.32 9.75 10.93
N ALA A 34 3.23 9.85 9.59
CA ALA A 34 1.95 9.72 8.89
C ALA A 34 1.33 8.34 9.03
N LEU A 35 2.13 7.27 8.91
CA LEU A 35 1.65 5.91 9.09
C LEU A 35 1.17 5.66 10.52
N THR A 36 1.82 6.24 11.53
CA THR A 36 1.36 6.15 12.93
C THR A 36 -0.02 6.78 13.09
N THR A 37 -0.24 7.98 12.53
CA THR A 37 -1.57 8.61 12.57
C THR A 37 -2.61 7.83 11.75
N LEU A 38 -2.21 7.26 10.61
CA LEU A 38 -3.09 6.45 9.76
C LEU A 38 -3.59 5.18 10.46
N ALA A 39 -2.76 4.53 11.28
CA ALA A 39 -3.18 3.36 12.06
C ALA A 39 -4.34 3.68 13.01
N GLU A 40 -4.37 4.90 13.56
CA GLU A 40 -5.41 5.36 14.48
C GLU A 40 -6.68 5.82 13.74
N VAL A 41 -6.54 6.36 12.53
CA VAL A 41 -7.64 7.03 11.81
C VAL A 41 -8.32 6.11 10.79
N ALA A 42 -7.56 5.36 9.99
CA ALA A 42 -8.10 4.68 8.80
C ALA A 42 -9.18 3.64 9.13
N GLY A 43 -8.96 2.85 10.18
CA GLY A 43 -9.92 1.86 10.65
C GLY A 43 -11.22 2.46 11.19
N PRO A 44 -11.19 3.22 12.29
CA PRO A 44 -12.39 3.78 12.90
C PRO A 44 -13.23 4.64 11.95
N THR A 45 -12.59 5.36 11.03
CA THR A 45 -13.29 6.25 10.08
C THR A 45 -13.80 5.54 8.84
N SER A 46 -13.37 4.29 8.58
CA SER A 46 -13.89 3.45 7.48
C SER A 46 -15.07 2.55 7.89
N ASN A 47 -15.66 2.79 9.07
CA ASN A 47 -16.80 2.07 9.62
C ASN A 47 -16.48 0.62 10.02
N VAL A 48 -15.25 0.39 10.47
CA VAL A 48 -14.81 -0.85 11.12
C VAL A 48 -14.68 -0.58 12.63
N ASP A 49 -15.26 -1.44 13.46
CA ASP A 49 -15.14 -1.33 14.92
C ASP A 49 -13.68 -1.51 15.33
N ALA A 50 -13.16 -0.60 16.16
CA ALA A 50 -11.74 -0.55 16.50
C ALA A 50 -11.20 -1.82 17.16
N ASP A 51 -12.05 -2.53 17.92
CA ASP A 51 -11.71 -3.78 18.61
C ASP A 51 -11.64 -5.00 17.68
N ARG A 52 -12.05 -4.85 16.42
CA ARG A 52 -11.99 -5.90 15.39
C ARG A 52 -10.82 -5.75 14.43
N ILE A 53 -10.15 -4.60 14.45
CA ILE A 53 -9.03 -4.31 13.56
C ILE A 53 -7.82 -5.12 14.01
N GLU A 54 -7.24 -5.87 13.08
CA GLU A 54 -6.03 -6.66 13.31
C GLU A 54 -4.78 -5.93 12.83
N SER A 55 -4.89 -5.27 11.68
CA SER A 55 -3.82 -4.48 11.10
C SER A 55 -4.38 -3.47 10.10
N THR A 56 -3.58 -2.43 9.83
CA THR A 56 -3.81 -1.50 8.73
C THR A 56 -2.56 -1.48 7.85
N GLU A 57 -2.75 -1.57 6.54
CA GLU A 57 -1.71 -1.34 5.56
C GLU A 57 -2.06 -0.11 4.73
N CYS A 58 -1.11 0.77 4.48
CA CYS A 58 -1.32 1.98 3.69
C CYS A 58 -0.23 2.13 2.64
N TRP A 59 -0.54 2.74 1.52
CA TRP A 59 0.51 3.23 0.64
C TRP A 59 1.32 4.35 1.31
N LEU A 60 2.53 4.60 0.81
CA LEU A 60 3.43 5.61 1.37
C LEU A 60 2.93 7.03 1.08
N PRO A 61 2.62 7.85 2.10
CA PRO A 61 2.12 9.21 1.88
C PRO A 61 3.01 10.09 1.01
N SER A 62 4.34 10.03 1.20
CA SER A 62 5.30 10.82 0.42
C SER A 62 5.38 10.44 -1.06
N GLU A 63 4.99 9.22 -1.44
CA GLU A 63 4.98 8.75 -2.83
C GLU A 63 3.67 9.07 -3.57
N HIS A 64 2.64 9.53 -2.85
CA HIS A 64 1.33 9.84 -3.40
C HIS A 64 0.88 11.28 -3.12
N PRO A 65 1.68 12.29 -3.53
CA PRO A 65 1.27 13.68 -3.44
C PRO A 65 0.03 13.92 -4.31
N ILE A 66 -0.84 14.81 -3.87
CA ILE A 66 -1.89 15.33 -4.74
C ILE A 66 -1.20 16.25 -5.74
N THR A 67 -1.44 16.09 -7.03
CA THR A 67 -0.93 17.02 -8.05
C THR A 67 -2.11 17.64 -8.77
N ASP A 68 -2.56 18.78 -8.27
CA ASP A 68 -3.67 19.53 -8.86
C ASP A 68 -3.35 21.04 -8.78
N PRO A 69 -3.26 21.74 -9.93
CA PRO A 69 -2.95 23.16 -9.97
C PRO A 69 -4.00 24.07 -9.29
N ALA A 70 -5.18 23.54 -8.93
CA ALA A 70 -6.21 24.27 -8.20
C ALA A 70 -6.02 24.28 -6.68
N VAL A 71 -5.07 23.52 -6.13
CA VAL A 71 -4.76 23.46 -4.69
C VAL A 71 -3.27 23.66 -4.46
N ASP A 72 -2.91 24.25 -3.32
CA ASP A 72 -1.52 24.28 -2.87
C ASP A 72 -1.13 22.86 -2.47
N SER A 73 -0.37 22.19 -3.33
CA SER A 73 -0.26 20.74 -3.33
C SER A 73 1.03 20.20 -2.74
N ASP A 74 1.96 21.07 -2.35
CA ASP A 74 3.34 20.68 -1.99
C ASP A 74 3.41 19.82 -0.72
N THR A 75 2.39 19.88 0.13
CA THR A 75 2.29 19.11 1.37
C THR A 75 1.08 18.20 1.44
N LEU A 76 0.18 18.29 0.44
CA LEU A 76 -1.04 17.49 0.36
C LEU A 76 -0.75 16.12 -0.25
N TRP A 77 -1.30 15.09 0.36
CA TRP A 77 -1.17 13.71 -0.11
C TRP A 77 -2.51 12.97 -0.06
N ARG A 78 -2.60 11.90 -0.87
CA ARG A 78 -3.75 10.99 -0.87
C ARG A 78 -3.27 9.56 -1.05
N VAL A 79 -3.53 8.72 -0.05
CA VAL A 79 -3.19 7.30 -0.09
C VAL A 79 -4.43 6.44 0.06
N MET A 80 -4.29 5.17 -0.32
CA MET A 80 -5.23 4.14 0.06
C MET A 80 -4.69 3.37 1.27
N CYS A 81 -5.59 3.02 2.18
CA CYS A 81 -5.34 2.12 3.28
C CYS A 81 -6.29 0.93 3.20
N ARG A 82 -5.79 -0.26 3.52
CA ARG A 82 -6.56 -1.48 3.71
C ARG A 82 -6.55 -1.84 5.18
N VAL A 83 -7.75 -1.85 5.76
CA VAL A 83 -7.97 -2.24 7.15
C VAL A 83 -8.33 -3.70 7.16
N HIS A 84 -7.51 -4.54 7.78
CA HIS A 84 -7.76 -5.96 7.98
C HIS A 84 -8.47 -6.16 9.30
N TYR A 85 -9.57 -6.90 9.27
CA TYR A 85 -10.39 -7.15 10.46
C TYR A 85 -11.07 -8.51 10.36
N THR A 86 -11.51 -9.03 11.51
CA THR A 86 -12.30 -10.26 11.56
C THR A 86 -13.75 -9.97 11.98
N ASP A 87 -14.69 -10.65 11.34
CA ASP A 87 -16.09 -10.69 11.76
C ASP A 87 -16.63 -12.14 11.85
N ASP A 88 -17.91 -12.31 12.13
CA ASP A 88 -18.56 -13.63 12.26
C ASP A 88 -18.46 -14.50 10.98
N SER A 89 -18.12 -13.89 9.84
CA SER A 89 -17.92 -14.57 8.56
C SER A 89 -16.44 -14.85 8.23
N GLY A 90 -15.51 -14.42 9.08
CA GLY A 90 -14.07 -14.67 8.97
C GLY A 90 -13.25 -13.41 8.69
N GLU A 91 -12.08 -13.61 8.09
CA GLU A 91 -11.17 -12.52 7.70
C GLU A 91 -11.81 -11.64 6.62
N ARG A 92 -11.74 -10.33 6.84
CA ARG A 92 -12.28 -9.29 5.98
C ARG A 92 -11.27 -8.17 5.78
N TYR A 93 -11.56 -7.36 4.78
CA TYR A 93 -10.85 -6.10 4.58
C TYR A 93 -11.81 -5.01 4.15
N GLN A 94 -11.50 -3.78 4.55
CA GLN A 94 -12.18 -2.57 4.10
C GLN A 94 -11.12 -1.57 3.64
N ASP A 95 -11.26 -1.13 2.40
CA ASP A 95 -10.38 -0.11 1.83
C ASP A 95 -10.91 1.29 2.16
N ALA A 96 -9.99 2.21 2.37
CA ALA A 96 -10.26 3.61 2.65
C ALA A 96 -9.31 4.52 1.86
N THR A 97 -9.82 5.66 1.42
CA THR A 97 -9.02 6.76 0.88
C THR A 97 -8.75 7.75 1.98
N CYS A 98 -7.48 7.97 2.30
CA CYS A 98 -7.02 8.91 3.31
C CYS A 98 -6.37 10.12 2.62
N ILE A 99 -6.78 11.32 3.02
CA ILE A 99 -6.24 12.58 2.51
C ILE A 99 -5.70 13.35 3.70
N GLY A 100 -4.45 13.78 3.63
CA GLY A 100 -3.82 14.54 4.69
C GLY A 100 -2.89 15.61 4.15
N ASP A 101 -2.33 16.37 5.08
CA ASP A 101 -1.45 17.49 4.82
C ASP A 101 -0.28 17.48 5.81
N PHE A 102 0.94 17.31 5.32
CA PHE A 102 2.15 17.32 6.17
C PHE A 102 2.38 18.64 6.90
N SER A 103 1.71 19.72 6.52
CA SER A 103 1.79 21.03 7.16
C SER A 103 0.69 21.29 8.20
N ALA A 104 -0.31 20.41 8.31
CA ALA A 104 -1.44 20.57 9.22
C ALA A 104 -1.26 19.85 10.57
N ASP A 105 -1.99 20.30 11.59
CA ASP A 105 -2.09 19.67 12.90
C ASP A 105 -3.57 19.62 13.37
N PRO A 106 -4.21 18.44 13.41
CA PRO A 106 -3.66 17.14 13.01
C PRO A 106 -3.46 17.04 11.50
N MET A 107 -2.44 16.29 11.07
CA MET A 107 -2.12 16.04 9.66
C MET A 107 -3.24 15.34 8.89
N ILE A 108 -3.97 14.45 9.58
CA ILE A 108 -5.16 13.76 9.09
C ILE A 108 -6.08 13.47 10.28
N ASP A 109 -7.38 13.67 10.09
CA ASP A 109 -8.41 13.40 11.11
C ASP A 109 -9.49 12.43 10.62
N HIS A 110 -9.58 12.19 9.30
CA HIS A 110 -10.52 11.23 8.73
C HIS A 110 -10.03 10.57 7.45
N CYS A 111 -10.49 9.34 7.23
CA CYS A 111 -10.44 8.66 5.95
C CYS A 111 -11.86 8.38 5.45
N TYR A 112 -12.00 8.29 4.13
CA TYR A 112 -13.26 8.02 3.47
C TYR A 112 -13.32 6.55 3.07
N ARG A 113 -14.45 5.90 3.34
CA ARG A 113 -14.68 4.55 2.82
C ARG A 113 -14.48 4.54 1.30
N TYR A 114 -13.63 3.64 0.81
CA TYR A 114 -13.38 3.51 -0.60
C TYR A 114 -14.63 2.98 -1.32
N ALA A 115 -14.98 3.62 -2.43
CA ALA A 115 -16.01 3.16 -3.35
C ALA A 115 -15.36 2.92 -4.70
N TYR A 116 -15.66 1.76 -5.30
CA TYR A 116 -15.08 1.39 -6.58
C TYR A 116 -15.65 2.25 -7.71
N TYR A 117 -14.75 2.89 -8.45
CA TYR A 117 -15.00 3.49 -9.75
C TYR A 117 -13.96 2.95 -10.73
N ASP A 118 -14.33 2.73 -11.98
CA ASP A 118 -13.47 2.18 -13.02
C ASP A 118 -12.23 3.04 -13.33
N PHE A 119 -12.31 4.33 -13.07
CA PHE A 119 -11.20 5.28 -13.20
C PHE A 119 -10.40 5.51 -11.90
N ALA A 120 -10.87 4.99 -10.76
CA ALA A 120 -10.22 5.20 -9.47
C ALA A 120 -9.16 4.11 -9.22
N PRO A 121 -8.02 4.46 -8.60
CA PRO A 121 -7.04 3.46 -8.21
C PRO A 121 -7.62 2.59 -7.08
N LYS A 122 -7.22 1.33 -7.05
CA LYS A 122 -7.55 0.35 -6.00
C LYS A 122 -6.30 0.01 -5.20
N PHE A 123 -6.44 -0.51 -3.98
CA PHE A 123 -5.31 -0.76 -3.08
C PHE A 123 -4.23 -1.67 -3.70
N GLU A 124 -4.60 -2.61 -4.57
CA GLU A 124 -3.66 -3.52 -5.24
C GLU A 124 -2.77 -2.86 -6.31
N ASP A 125 -3.02 -1.60 -6.66
CA ASP A 125 -2.25 -0.93 -7.72
C ASP A 125 -0.84 -0.53 -7.27
N PHE A 126 -0.60 -0.41 -5.95
CA PHE A 126 0.69 -0.03 -5.36
C PHE A 126 0.99 -0.87 -4.10
N PRO A 127 2.27 -1.06 -3.73
CA PRO A 127 2.62 -1.77 -2.51
C PRO A 127 2.15 -1.00 -1.26
N GLY A 128 1.47 -1.71 -0.36
CA GLY A 128 1.20 -1.23 0.99
C GLY A 128 2.37 -1.46 1.93
N VAL A 129 2.49 -0.61 2.94
CA VAL A 129 3.32 -0.83 4.12
C VAL A 129 2.44 -0.83 5.36
N THR A 130 2.85 -1.55 6.40
CA THR A 130 2.12 -1.59 7.67
C THR A 130 2.09 -0.21 8.31
N ALA A 131 0.89 0.23 8.70
CA ALA A 131 0.68 1.34 9.61
C ALA A 131 0.83 0.80 11.05
N PRO A 132 1.84 1.26 11.82
CA PRO A 132 2.26 0.65 13.08
C PRO A 132 1.35 0.98 14.28
#